data_AF-A0A4Y2J4X1-F1
#
_entry.id   AF-A0A4Y2J4X1-F1
#
_cell.length_a   1.000
_cell.length_b   1.000
_cell.length_c   1.000
_cell.angle_alpha   90.00
_cell.angle_beta   90.00
_cell.angle_gamma   90.00
#
_symmetry.space_group_name_H-M   'P 1'
#
loop_
_entity.id
_entity.type
_entity.pdbx_description
1 polymer ?
#
loop_
_entity_poly.entity_id
_entity_poly.type
_entity_poly.pdbx_seq_one_letter_code
_entity_poly.pdbx_strand_id
1 'polypeptide(L)'
;MDNKSMTFDGQTSWTVFKIQFDVVSSTNIWTDFVKSSQLVASLRVSAVKVLQGIPADKLTNLTTIEKALESRFGDIHLTQFYRTELKKEDRSQEKAFKN
;
A
#
# COMPACT_ATOMS: atom_id res chain seq x y z
N MET A 1 18.57 18.41 5.97
CA MET A 1 17.39 17.59 6.28
C MET A 1 17.66 16.21 5.76
N ASP A 2 17.74 15.23 6.67
CA ASP A 2 18.02 13.85 6.33
C ASP A 2 16.76 13.29 5.67
N ASN A 3 16.75 13.28 4.34
CA ASN A 3 15.62 12.85 3.53
C ASN A 3 15.51 11.32 3.62
N LYS A 4 15.05 10.81 4.77
CA LYS A 4 14.70 9.39 4.93
C LYS A 4 13.67 9.07 3.86
N SER A 5 14.10 8.34 2.83
CA SER A 5 13.25 8.01 1.69
C SER A 5 12.01 7.29 2.19
N MET A 6 10.83 7.81 1.86
CA MET A 6 9.58 7.19 2.23
C MET A 6 9.49 5.82 1.53
N THR A 7 9.13 4.78 2.27
CA THR A 7 9.07 3.42 1.75
C THR A 7 7.70 2.81 1.96
N PHE A 8 7.20 2.11 0.95
CA PHE A 8 5.97 1.32 1.03
C PHE A 8 6.29 -0.15 0.73
N ASP A 9 6.16 -1.00 1.73
CA ASP A 9 6.43 -2.45 1.63
C ASP A 9 5.15 -3.30 1.50
N GLY A 10 3.98 -2.66 1.62
CA GLY A 10 2.66 -3.28 1.61
C GLY A 10 2.14 -3.75 2.98
N GLN A 11 2.87 -3.51 4.08
CA GLN A 11 2.40 -3.83 5.44
C GLN A 11 1.47 -2.76 6.01
N THR A 12 1.76 -1.49 5.76
CA THR A 12 0.88 -0.37 6.16
C THR A 12 -0.27 -0.21 5.17
N SER A 13 -1.35 0.46 5.61
CA SER A 13 -2.48 0.73 4.72
C SER A 13 -2.04 1.63 3.57
N TRP A 14 -2.40 1.23 2.36
CA TRP A 14 -2.13 2.01 1.15
C TRP A 14 -2.72 3.42 1.26
N THR A 15 -3.93 3.57 1.80
CA THR A 15 -4.57 4.87 2.03
C THR A 15 -3.73 5.77 2.94
N VAL A 16 -3.18 5.22 4.03
CA VAL A 16 -2.33 5.98 4.97
C VAL A 16 -1.05 6.43 4.29
N PHE A 17 -0.39 5.53 3.56
CA PHE A 17 0.81 5.87 2.80
C PHE A 17 0.52 6.95 1.74
N LYS A 18 -0.60 6.83 1.02
CA LYS A 18 -1.01 7.80 -0.01
C LYS A 18 -1.23 9.20 0.58
N ILE A 19 -1.91 9.32 1.72
CA ILE A 19 -2.08 10.62 2.40
C ILE A 19 -0.74 11.26 2.75
N GLN A 20 0.20 10.49 3.32
CA GLN A 20 1.54 10.99 3.64
C GLN A 20 2.29 11.43 2.37
N PHE A 21 2.19 10.64 1.30
CA PHE A 21 2.76 10.96 0.00
C PHE A 21 2.18 12.24 -0.61
N ASP A 22 0.86 12.44 -0.53
CA ASP A 22 0.19 13.61 -1.06
C ASP A 22 0.58 14.88 -0.30
N VAL A 23 0.72 14.81 1.03
CA VAL A 23 1.22 15.92 1.84
C VAL A 23 2.65 16.30 1.44
N VAL A 24 3.57 15.32 1.44
CA VAL A 24 4.99 15.55 1.09
C VAL A 24 5.11 16.10 -0.33
N SER A 25 4.42 15.50 -1.29
CA SER A 25 4.50 15.92 -2.69
C SER A 25 3.93 17.31 -2.92
N SER A 26 2.88 17.70 -2.20
CA SER A 26 2.30 19.05 -2.28
C SER A 26 3.23 20.11 -1.68
N THR A 27 3.84 19.84 -0.52
CA THR A 27 4.81 20.76 0.10
C THR A 27 6.05 20.96 -0.77
N ASN A 28 6.47 19.93 -1.50
CA ASN A 28 7.62 19.99 -2.39
C ASN A 28 7.26 20.37 -3.84
N ILE A 29 6.00 20.68 -4.11
CA ILE A 29 5.51 21.12 -5.44
C ILE A 29 5.91 20.11 -6.53
N TRP A 30 5.78 18.83 -6.24
CA TRP A 30 6.09 17.79 -7.22
C TRP A 30 5.05 17.77 -8.33
N THR A 31 5.53 17.73 -9.57
CA THR A 31 4.70 17.46 -10.74
C THR A 31 4.28 15.99 -10.76
N ASP A 32 3.24 15.64 -11.51
CA ASP A 32 2.76 14.24 -11.59
C ASP A 32 3.84 13.27 -12.08
N PHE A 33 4.76 13.74 -12.93
CA PHE A 33 5.91 12.95 -13.37
C PHE A 33 6.92 12.69 -12.23
N VAL A 34 7.19 13.70 -11.39
CA VAL A 34 8.05 13.53 -10.22
C VAL A 34 7.36 12.64 -9.19
N LYS A 35 6.05 12.82 -9.00
CA LYS A 35 5.23 11.96 -8.13
C LYS A 35 5.26 10.50 -8.59
N SER A 36 5.05 10.22 -9.87
CA SER A 36 5.08 8.83 -10.37
C SER A 36 6.45 8.19 -10.18
N SER A 37 7.52 8.91 -10.55
CA SER A 37 8.90 8.44 -10.39
C SER A 37 9.24 8.17 -8.92
N GLN A 38 8.87 9.09 -8.02
CA GLN A 38 9.13 8.93 -6.60
C GLN A 38 8.27 7.82 -5.98
N LEU A 39 7.01 7.69 -6.39
CA LEU A 39 6.13 6.62 -5.92
C LEU A 39 6.72 5.25 -6.29
N VAL A 40 7.18 5.07 -7.53
CA VAL A 40 7.90 3.86 -7.97
C VAL A 40 9.15 3.64 -7.14
N ALA A 41 9.97 4.68 -6.92
CA ALA A 41 11.19 4.61 -6.12
C ALA A 41 10.93 4.34 -4.63
N SER A 42 9.70 4.53 -4.14
CA SER A 42 9.28 4.27 -2.76
C SER A 42 8.88 2.81 -2.53
N LEU A 43 8.53 2.07 -3.59
CA LEU A 43 8.02 0.70 -3.45
C LEU A 43 9.13 -0.26 -3.01
N ARG A 44 8.81 -1.13 -2.05
CA ARG A 44 9.70 -2.17 -1.54
C ARG A 44 8.96 -3.50 -1.45
N VAL A 45 9.72 -4.60 -1.42
CA VAL A 45 9.22 -5.96 -1.14
C VAL A 45 7.94 -6.32 -1.91
N SER A 46 6.80 -6.45 -1.24
CA SER A 46 5.57 -6.93 -1.85
C SER A 46 4.94 -5.91 -2.78
N ALA A 47 5.17 -4.61 -2.54
CA ALA A 47 4.63 -3.52 -3.32
C ALA A 47 5.30 -3.38 -4.70
N VAL A 48 6.60 -3.68 -4.81
CA VAL A 48 7.34 -3.64 -6.10
C VAL A 48 6.72 -4.61 -7.12
N LYS A 49 6.14 -5.72 -6.64
CA LYS A 49 5.51 -6.71 -7.53
C LYS A 49 4.30 -6.15 -8.29
N VAL A 50 3.73 -5.00 -7.89
CA VAL A 50 2.67 -4.32 -8.66
C VAL A 50 3.16 -3.86 -10.02
N LEU A 51 4.45 -3.49 -10.11
CA LEU A 51 5.04 -2.98 -11.34
C LEU A 51 5.09 -4.03 -12.46
N GLN A 52 5.11 -5.32 -12.12
CA GLN A 52 5.15 -6.42 -13.10
C GLN A 52 3.89 -6.48 -13.97
N GLY A 53 2.76 -5.95 -13.50
CA GLY A 53 1.50 -5.92 -14.25
C GLY A 53 1.30 -4.64 -15.08
N ILE A 54 2.23 -3.69 -15.02
CA ILE A 54 2.09 -2.38 -15.66
C ILE A 54 3.12 -2.26 -16.79
N PRO A 55 2.71 -1.94 -18.03
CA PRO A 55 3.64 -1.63 -19.11
C PRO A 55 4.59 -0.49 -18.74
N ALA A 56 5.87 -0.59 -19.13
CA ALA A 56 6.91 0.34 -18.72
C ALA A 56 6.64 1.80 -19.15
N ASP A 57 6.04 1.99 -20.34
CA ASP A 57 5.62 3.29 -20.85
C ASP A 57 4.54 3.96 -19.96
N LYS A 58 3.79 3.16 -19.20
CA LYS A 58 2.74 3.62 -18.29
C LYS A 58 3.21 3.81 -16.85
N LEU A 59 4.45 3.45 -16.52
CA LEU A 59 5.06 3.73 -15.21
C LEU A 59 5.41 5.21 -14.98
N THR A 60 5.13 6.07 -15.95
CA THR A 60 5.19 7.52 -15.82
C THR A 60 3.84 8.12 -15.43
N ASN A 61 2.75 7.36 -15.55
CA ASN A 61 1.40 7.80 -15.26
C ASN A 61 1.04 7.50 -13.80
N LEU A 62 0.99 8.55 -12.99
CA LEU A 62 0.70 8.46 -11.55
C LEU A 62 -0.59 7.68 -11.27
N THR A 63 -1.69 8.01 -11.97
CA THR A 63 -3.00 7.38 -11.77
C THR A 63 -2.97 5.88 -12.05
N THR A 64 -2.17 5.43 -13.02
CA THR A 64 -2.06 4.00 -13.35
C THR A 64 -1.41 3.23 -12.20
N ILE A 65 -0.35 3.78 -11.63
CA ILE A 65 0.38 3.17 -10.50
C ILE A 65 -0.50 3.18 -9.25
N GLU A 66 -1.15 4.31 -8.94
CA GLU A 66 -2.05 4.42 -7.78
C GLU A 66 -3.19 3.41 -7.84
N LYS A 67 -3.86 3.26 -8.99
CA LYS A 67 -4.95 2.29 -9.15
C LYS A 67 -4.48 0.85 -8.94
N ALA A 68 -3.28 0.52 -9.42
CA ALA A 68 -2.74 -0.82 -9.26
C ALA A 68 -2.33 -1.09 -7.79
N LEU A 69 -1.85 -0.07 -7.07
CA LEU A 69 -1.56 -0.17 -5.63
C LEU A 69 -2.85 -0.25 -4.82
N GLU A 70 -3.88 0.54 -5.15
CA GLU A 70 -5.21 0.49 -4.52
C GLU A 70 -5.85 -0.88 -4.70
N SER A 71 -5.88 -1.41 -5.92
CA SER A 71 -6.46 -2.72 -6.22
C SER A 71 -5.76 -3.86 -5.47
N ARG A 72 -4.46 -3.71 -5.16
CA ARG A 72 -3.71 -4.75 -4.46
C ARG A 72 -3.69 -4.58 -2.95
N PHE A 73 -3.56 -3.35 -2.45
CA PHE A 73 -3.28 -3.06 -1.04
C PHE A 73 -4.36 -2.24 -0.33
N GLY A 74 -5.30 -1.65 -1.07
CA GLY A 74 -6.48 -0.97 -0.51
C GLY A 74 -7.34 -1.94 0.32
N ASP A 75 -7.52 -3.16 -0.18
CA ASP A 75 -8.36 -4.19 0.46
C ASP A 75 -7.63 -5.09 1.47
N ILE A 76 -6.28 -5.10 1.47
CA ILE A 76 -5.48 -6.04 2.29
C ILE A 76 -5.69 -5.78 3.79
N HIS A 77 -5.86 -4.52 4.19
CA HIS A 77 -6.11 -4.20 5.60
C HIS A 77 -7.49 -4.65 6.05
N LEU A 78 -8.51 -4.55 5.20
CA LEU A 78 -9.86 -5.02 5.55
C LEU A 78 -9.88 -6.55 5.65
N THR A 79 -9.31 -7.25 4.68
CA THR A 79 -9.38 -8.72 4.59
C THR A 79 -8.48 -9.43 5.62
N GLN A 80 -7.28 -8.94 5.90
CA GLN A 80 -6.42 -9.52 6.95
C GLN A 80 -6.92 -9.21 8.36
N PHE A 81 -7.49 -8.03 8.59
CA PHE A 81 -8.12 -7.69 9.86
C PHE A 81 -9.30 -8.64 10.14
N TYR A 82 -10.22 -8.79 9.20
CA TYR A 82 -11.35 -9.72 9.33
C TYR A 82 -10.91 -11.19 9.43
N ARG A 83 -9.91 -11.65 8.66
CA ARG A 83 -9.37 -13.02 8.80
C ARG A 83 -8.77 -13.30 10.17
N THR A 84 -8.14 -12.30 10.78
CA THR A 84 -7.50 -12.47 12.10
C THR A 84 -8.54 -12.44 13.22
N GLU A 85 -9.58 -11.60 13.10
CA GLU A 85 -10.70 -11.59 14.05
C GLU A 85 -11.52 -12.88 13.99
N LEU A 86 -11.89 -13.36 12.79
CA LEU A 86 -12.62 -14.62 12.64
C LEU A 86 -11.84 -15.82 13.24
N LYS A 87 -10.51 -15.85 13.09
CA LYS A 87 -9.64 -16.90 13.66
C LYS A 87 -9.50 -16.85 15.19
N LYS A 88 -9.90 -15.75 15.85
CA LYS A 88 -9.97 -15.66 17.31
C LYS A 88 -11.35 -16.09 17.81
N GLU A 89 -12.41 -15.79 17.08
CA GLU A 89 -13.78 -16.24 17.39
C GLU A 89 -13.94 -17.76 17.28
N ASP A 90 -13.42 -18.40 16.23
CA ASP A 90 -13.43 -19.88 16.12
C ASP A 90 -12.75 -20.56 17.32
N ARG A 91 -11.64 -19.98 17.78
CA ARG A 91 -10.89 -20.50 18.94
C ARG A 91 -11.56 -20.22 20.29
N SER A 92 -12.50 -19.28 20.37
CA SER A 92 -13.30 -19.06 21.58
C SER A 92 -14.50 -20.01 21.62
N GLN A 93 -15.12 -20.29 20.47
CA GLN A 93 -16.19 -21.29 20.32
C GLN A 93 -15.67 -22.71 20.59
N GLU A 94 -14.52 -23.10 20.03
CA GLU A 94 -13.95 -24.46 20.21
C GLU A 94 -13.55 -24.75 21.68
N LYS A 95 -13.23 -23.71 22.47
CA LYS A 95 -13.00 -23.84 23.91
C LYS A 95 -14.28 -23.91 24.74
N ALA A 96 -15.39 -23.36 24.23
CA ALA A 96 -16.69 -23.38 24.91
C ALA A 96 -17.41 -24.73 24.78
N PHE A 97 -17.12 -25.51 23.73
CA PHE A 97 -17.68 -26.86 23.55
C PHE A 97 -16.87 -27.98 24.24
N LYS A 98 -15.76 -27.65 24.90
CA LYS A 98 -14.86 -28.63 25.56
C LYS A 98 -14.85 -28.55 27.10
N ASN A 99 -15.75 -27.77 27.71
CA ASN A 99 -15.89 -27.65 29.17
C ASN A 99 -17.24 -28.17 29.66
#